data_AF-A0A0M9DVN7-F1
#
_entry.id   AF-A0A0M9DVN7-F1
#
_cell.length_a   1.000
_cell.length_b   1.000
_cell.length_c   1.000
_cell.angle_alpha   90.00
_cell.angle_beta   90.00
_cell.angle_gamma   90.00
#
_symmetry.space_group_name_H-M   'P 1'
#
loop_
_entity.id
_entity.type
_entity.pdbx_description
1 polymer ?
#
loop_
_entity_poly.entity_id
_entity_poly.type
_entity_poly.pdbx_seq_one_letter_code
_entity_poly.pdbx_strand_id
1 'polypeptide(L)'
;MVQDIPGISKIISGITVNEEEEEEEEEEGDGDVYVVQPGDTLWGIAQEQLGNGALYMEIYNANKSVIGSNPDLIKVGMELVIPK
;
A
#
# COMPACT_ATOMS: atom_id res chain seq x y z
N MET A 1 -24.66 4.46 -40.94
CA MET A 1 -25.36 5.01 -39.76
C MET A 1 -25.12 4.05 -38.61
N VAL A 2 -23.99 4.23 -37.92
CA VAL A 2 -23.75 3.69 -36.58
C VAL A 2 -23.28 4.90 -35.79
N GLN A 3 -23.99 5.25 -34.73
CA GLN A 3 -23.78 6.51 -34.02
C GLN A 3 -22.60 6.39 -33.05
N ASP A 4 -21.77 7.42 -33.05
CA ASP A 4 -20.77 7.70 -32.03
C ASP A 4 -21.37 7.72 -30.62
N ILE A 5 -20.68 7.07 -29.67
CA ILE A 5 -20.96 7.17 -28.23
C ILE A 5 -19.72 7.78 -27.56
N PRO A 6 -19.80 8.99 -26.96
CA PRO A 6 -18.68 9.56 -26.21
C PRO A 6 -18.76 9.22 -24.71
N GLY A 7 -17.61 8.83 -24.13
CA GLY A 7 -17.40 8.50 -22.71
C GLY A 7 -16.67 7.15 -22.60
N ILE A 8 -15.50 7.01 -21.98
CA ILE A 8 -15.14 7.42 -20.62
C ILE A 8 -13.65 7.82 -20.60
N SER A 9 -13.40 8.96 -19.94
CA SER A 9 -12.09 9.54 -19.69
C SER A 9 -11.18 8.67 -18.82
N LYS A 10 -9.89 8.65 -19.20
CA LYS A 10 -8.70 8.55 -18.33
C LYS A 10 -8.64 7.33 -17.40
N ILE A 11 -8.29 6.18 -17.98
CA ILE A 11 -7.75 5.05 -17.21
C ILE A 11 -6.27 5.31 -16.92
N ILE A 12 -5.98 5.48 -15.63
CA ILE A 12 -4.67 5.48 -14.97
C ILE A 12 -3.88 4.21 -15.36
N SER A 13 -2.59 4.43 -15.64
CA SER A 13 -1.59 3.43 -15.97
C SER A 13 -1.39 2.47 -14.80
N GLY A 14 -1.57 1.15 -15.01
CA GLY A 14 -1.03 0.14 -14.09
C GLY A 14 -1.82 -1.15 -13.86
N ILE A 15 -2.96 -1.39 -14.52
CA ILE A 15 -3.75 -2.60 -14.25
C ILE A 15 -3.31 -3.73 -15.19
N THR A 16 -2.43 -4.60 -14.70
CA THR A 16 -2.47 -6.04 -15.02
C THR A 16 -2.62 -6.75 -13.69
N VAL A 17 -3.89 -7.00 -13.35
CA VAL A 17 -4.32 -7.81 -12.22
C VAL A 17 -4.10 -9.28 -12.58
N ASN A 18 -3.34 -9.99 -11.75
CA ASN A 18 -3.42 -11.43 -11.64
C ASN A 18 -3.89 -11.73 -10.22
N GLU A 19 -5.10 -12.28 -10.14
CA GLU A 19 -5.75 -12.86 -8.96
C GLU A 19 -4.90 -14.00 -8.41
N GLU A 20 -4.54 -13.99 -7.13
CA GLU A 20 -4.62 -15.16 -6.23
C GLU A 20 -4.87 -14.63 -4.79
N GLU A 21 -5.78 -15.31 -4.11
CA GLU A 21 -6.46 -14.99 -2.85
C GLU A 21 -5.52 -14.98 -1.63
N GLU A 22 -5.80 -14.13 -0.64
CA GLU A 22 -5.98 -14.55 0.76
C GLU A 22 -6.54 -13.36 1.57
N GLU A 23 -7.78 -13.54 2.03
CA GLU A 23 -8.49 -12.70 2.99
C GLU A 23 -7.77 -12.75 4.34
N GLU A 24 -7.28 -11.63 4.89
CA GLU A 24 -7.15 -11.47 6.34
C GLU A 24 -7.52 -10.03 6.77
N GLU A 25 -8.77 -9.97 7.25
CA GLU A 25 -9.46 -9.04 8.14
C GLU A 25 -8.84 -7.66 8.49
N GLU A 26 -9.67 -6.66 8.19
CA GLU A 26 -9.67 -5.27 8.60
C GLU A 26 -9.37 -5.06 10.09
N GLU A 27 -8.33 -4.27 10.39
CA GLU A 27 -8.28 -3.47 11.61
C GLU A 27 -8.22 -2.00 11.16
N GLU A 28 -9.37 -1.32 11.27
CA GLU A 28 -9.53 0.12 11.00
C GLU A 28 -8.65 0.94 11.96
N GLY A 29 -7.40 1.16 11.57
CA GLY A 29 -6.69 2.38 11.93
C GLY A 29 -7.17 3.49 11.02
N ASP A 30 -7.46 4.69 11.54
CA ASP A 30 -7.83 5.91 10.80
C ASP A 30 -6.63 6.46 9.97
N GLY A 31 -5.87 5.57 9.34
CA GLY A 31 -4.63 5.79 8.61
C GLY A 31 -4.79 5.50 7.12
N ASP A 32 -3.95 6.11 6.29
CA ASP A 32 -3.93 5.80 4.86
C ASP A 32 -3.26 4.43 4.66
N VAL A 33 -3.85 3.56 3.85
CA VAL A 33 -3.25 2.25 3.52
C VAL A 33 -2.29 2.41 2.36
N TYR A 34 -1.06 1.91 2.52
CA TYR A 34 0.00 1.93 1.51
C TYR A 34 0.36 0.51 1.07
N VAL A 35 0.36 0.27 -0.24
CA VAL A 35 0.77 -1.01 -0.82
C VAL A 35 2.27 -0.97 -1.16
N VAL A 36 3.07 -1.78 -0.47
CA VAL A 36 4.52 -1.87 -0.67
C VAL A 36 4.85 -2.21 -2.12
N GLN A 37 5.66 -1.36 -2.76
CA GLN A 37 6.14 -1.56 -4.13
C GLN A 37 7.50 -2.27 -4.15
N PRO A 38 7.88 -2.92 -5.28
CA PRO A 38 9.19 -3.54 -5.41
C PRO A 38 10.32 -2.52 -5.31
N GLY A 39 11.19 -2.71 -4.30
CA GLY A 39 12.31 -1.82 -4.01
C GLY A 39 12.04 -0.84 -2.87
N ASP A 40 10.82 -0.81 -2.33
CA ASP A 40 10.51 0.00 -1.16
C ASP A 40 11.15 -0.57 0.11
N THR A 41 11.37 0.34 1.05
CA THR A 41 11.80 0.02 2.41
C THR A 41 10.88 0.74 3.37
N LEU A 42 10.70 0.23 4.59
CA LEU A 42 9.90 0.94 5.61
C LEU A 42 10.37 2.39 5.81
N TRP A 43 11.68 2.62 5.69
CA TRP A 43 12.27 3.96 5.75
C TRP A 43 11.84 4.84 4.57
N GLY A 44 11.87 4.31 3.34
CA GLY A 44 11.40 5.02 2.15
C GLY A 44 9.92 5.37 2.23
N ILE A 45 9.09 4.41 2.65
CA ILE A 45 7.64 4.60 2.83
C ILE A 45 7.38 5.66 3.89
N ALA A 46 8.07 5.61 5.04
CA ALA A 46 7.96 6.66 6.05
C ALA A 46 8.41 8.04 5.54
N GLN A 47 9.46 8.09 4.72
CA GLN A 47 9.94 9.34 4.13
C GLN A 47 8.93 9.92 3.12
N GLU A 48 8.25 9.09 2.34
CA GLU A 48 7.26 9.53 1.35
C GLU A 48 5.91 9.86 1.98
N GLN A 49 5.42 9.02 2.90
CA GLN A 49 4.08 9.15 3.48
C GLN A 49 4.05 10.10 4.69
N LEU A 50 5.05 10.01 5.58
CA LEU A 50 5.14 10.84 6.80
C LEU A 50 6.11 12.02 6.64
N GLY A 51 6.81 12.12 5.51
CA GLY A 51 7.84 13.13 5.28
C GLY A 51 9.13 12.89 6.07
N ASN A 52 9.21 11.82 6.87
CA ASN A 52 10.34 11.52 7.74
C ASN A 52 10.59 10.02 7.84
N GLY A 53 11.65 9.56 7.19
CA GLY A 53 12.04 8.16 7.19
C GLY A 53 12.35 7.60 8.58
N ALA A 54 12.70 8.44 9.56
CA ALA A 54 12.92 7.98 10.94
C ALA A 54 11.64 7.48 11.63
N LEU A 55 10.45 7.82 11.09
CA LEU A 55 9.16 7.35 11.57
C LEU A 55 8.79 5.93 11.08
N TYR A 56 9.71 5.24 10.42
CA TYR A 56 9.52 3.85 10.00
C TYR A 56 9.14 2.92 11.17
N MET A 57 9.60 3.23 12.39
CA MET A 57 9.22 2.49 13.59
C MET A 57 7.75 2.64 13.94
N GLU A 58 7.13 3.80 13.67
CA GLU A 58 5.69 4.02 13.91
C GLU A 58 4.86 3.16 12.96
N ILE A 59 5.23 3.15 11.66
CA ILE A 59 4.62 2.27 10.66
C ILE A 59 4.81 0.80 11.07
N TYR A 60 6.01 0.41 11.48
CA TYR A 60 6.26 -0.96 11.93
C TYR A 60 5.43 -1.33 13.16
N ASN A 61 5.32 -0.45 14.15
CA ASN A 61 4.54 -0.70 15.35
C ASN A 61 3.04 -0.82 15.04
N ALA A 62 2.52 0.03 14.16
CA ALA A 62 1.13 -0.02 13.69
C ALA A 62 0.84 -1.31 12.90
N ASN A 63 1.80 -1.77 12.08
CA ASN A 63 1.65 -2.94 11.21
C ASN A 63 2.38 -4.17 11.74
N LYS A 64 2.72 -4.21 13.02
CA LYS A 64 3.51 -5.31 13.58
C LYS A 64 2.79 -6.65 13.44
N SER A 65 1.46 -6.62 13.49
CA SER A 65 0.61 -7.77 13.25
C SER A 65 0.76 -8.32 11.82
N VAL A 66 0.95 -7.45 10.82
CA VAL A 66 1.07 -7.79 9.39
C VAL A 66 2.52 -8.12 8.99
N ILE A 67 3.49 -7.29 9.42
CA ILE A 67 4.92 -7.44 9.09
C ILE A 67 5.55 -8.59 9.89
N GLY A 68 5.04 -8.85 11.10
CA GLY A 68 5.56 -9.86 12.01
C GLY A 68 6.77 -9.37 12.80
N SER A 69 7.71 -10.28 13.06
CA SER A 69 8.83 -10.03 13.99
C SER A 69 10.03 -9.30 13.37
N ASN A 70 10.06 -9.14 12.04
CA ASN A 70 11.18 -8.52 11.36
C ASN A 70 10.73 -7.33 10.49
N PRO A 71 11.08 -6.09 10.85
CA PRO A 71 10.72 -4.90 10.08
C PRO A 71 11.30 -4.90 8.65
N ASP A 72 12.42 -5.58 8.41
CA ASP A 72 13.05 -5.62 7.09
C ASP A 72 12.40 -6.66 6.14
N LEU A 73 11.43 -7.44 6.62
CA LEU A 73 10.73 -8.46 5.82
C LEU A 73 9.40 -7.97 5.24
N ILE A 74 9.29 -6.67 4.94
CA ILE A 74 8.16 -6.21 4.14
C ILE A 74 8.19 -6.86 2.76
N LYS A 75 7.03 -7.34 2.31
CA LYS A 75 6.87 -7.97 1.01
C LYS A 75 6.16 -7.02 0.05
N VAL A 76 6.51 -7.11 -1.22
CA VAL A 76 5.80 -6.40 -2.27
C VAL A 76 4.34 -6.85 -2.30
N GLY A 77 3.41 -5.90 -2.39
CA GLY A 77 1.97 -6.16 -2.32
C GLY A 77 1.42 -6.20 -0.89
N MET A 78 2.26 -6.07 0.13
CA MET A 78 1.80 -5.95 1.52
C MET A 78 1.13 -4.60 1.74
N GLU A 79 -0.02 -4.61 2.39
CA GLU A 79 -0.75 -3.40 2.78
C GLU A 79 -0.29 -2.96 4.17
N LEU A 80 0.21 -1.74 4.27
CA LEU A 80 0.68 -1.14 5.51
C LEU A 80 -0.19 0.07 5.85
N VAL A 81 -0.80 0.06 7.02
CA VAL A 81 -1.52 1.18 7.61
C VAL A 81 -0.51 2.26 8.02
N ILE A 82 -0.64 3.45 7.44
CA ILE A 82 0.20 4.59 7.77
C ILE A 82 -0.48 5.40 8.89
N PRO A 83 0.07 5.41 10.13
CA PRO A 83 -0.48 6.22 11.20
C PRO A 83 -0.28 7.72 10.90
N LYS A 84 -1.34 8.53 11.06
CA LYS A 84 -1.33 9.99 10.84
C LYS A 84 -0.94 10.78 12.09
#